data_AF-A0A7S2HXM1-F1
#
_entry.id   AF-A0A7S2HXM1-F1
#
_cell.length_a   1.000
_cell.length_b   1.000
_cell.length_c   1.000
_cell.angle_alpha   90.00
_cell.angle_beta   90.00
_cell.angle_gamma   90.00
#
_symmetry.space_group_name_H-M   'P 1'
#
loop_
_entity.id
_entity.type
_entity.pdbx_description
1 polymer ?
#
loop_
_entity_poly.entity_id
_entity_poly.type
_entity_poly.pdbx_seq_one_letter_code
_entity_poly.pdbx_strand_id
1 'polypeptide(L)'
;HVLKYHVSGYSISSYVRRSHSEDIGLGSNRDQIEAIGLEGHLAEGPMIKLSRYLRQYVRRNRRVRYMIFDFRFVQGTNASACAMLSKLDKALADRHIHAVYTNIEAQMAAALRSFGICEDRVFEHDSTCTSSFMLALKDCEDRLLAKEGVGDSPGDSAAGARRPALAEPLAPEDIERDIPIFIANLAEFLMCTKEQIHSFAALGSWSRRNAGHMLASQGQGTRAMHIGVPGFSEVIETIDVGQSTGPSHLVSVERFGVLVAAECV
;
A
#
# COMPACT_ATOMS: atom_id res chain seq x y z
N HIS A 1 -13.20 -11.84 9.87
CA HIS A 1 -12.04 -11.54 9.00
C HIS A 1 -11.10 -10.66 9.83
N VAL A 2 -9.78 -10.77 9.70
CA VAL A 2 -8.82 -10.08 10.61
C VAL A 2 -8.05 -8.95 9.95
N LEU A 3 -8.16 -8.85 8.64
CA LEU A 3 -7.45 -7.87 7.84
C LEU A 3 -8.40 -6.70 7.57
N LYS A 4 -8.02 -5.50 8.03
CA LYS A 4 -8.72 -4.25 7.75
C LYS A 4 -8.32 -3.67 6.41
N TYR A 5 -7.02 -3.51 6.21
CA TYR A 5 -6.43 -2.92 5.01
C TYR A 5 -5.08 -3.55 4.70
N HIS A 6 -4.65 -3.39 3.46
CA HIS A 6 -3.29 -3.71 3.01
C HIS A 6 -2.96 -2.76 1.87
N VAL A 7 -1.95 -1.92 2.09
CA VAL A 7 -1.59 -0.81 1.21
C VAL A 7 -0.10 -0.84 0.94
N SER A 8 0.29 -0.43 -0.27
CA SER A 8 1.69 -0.32 -0.65
C SER A 8 2.31 0.96 -0.10
N GLY A 9 3.64 0.99 0.00
CA GLY A 9 4.41 2.20 0.32
C GLY A 9 4.27 3.33 -0.72
N TYR A 10 3.64 3.10 -1.87
CA TYR A 10 3.23 4.19 -2.77
C TYR A 10 2.10 5.03 -2.20
N SER A 11 1.14 4.41 -1.51
CA SER A 11 -0.07 5.06 -1.01
C SER A 11 0.11 5.65 0.39
N ILE A 12 1.28 5.49 1.01
CA ILE A 12 1.62 6.01 2.33
C ILE A 12 3.00 6.68 2.30
N SER A 13 3.16 7.72 3.10
CA SER A 13 4.45 8.40 3.29
C SER A 13 4.58 8.83 4.73
N SER A 14 5.78 8.78 5.30
CA SER A 14 6.00 9.35 6.62
C SER A 14 5.81 10.89 6.61
N TYR A 15 5.61 11.50 7.78
CA TYR A 15 5.49 12.97 7.91
C TYR A 15 6.82 13.71 7.80
N VAL A 16 7.92 12.99 7.56
CA VAL A 16 9.25 13.59 7.48
C VAL A 16 9.38 14.36 6.17
N ARG A 17 9.79 15.63 6.27
CA ARG A 17 10.23 16.37 5.09
C ARG A 17 11.56 15.80 4.61
N ARG A 18 11.54 15.23 3.41
CA ARG A 18 12.71 14.66 2.74
C ARG A 18 13.33 15.69 1.80
N SER A 19 14.61 15.55 1.52
CA SER A 19 15.28 16.26 0.43
C SER A 19 14.84 15.69 -0.93
N HIS A 20 15.05 16.46 -2.00
CA HIS A 20 14.66 16.04 -3.35
C HIS A 20 15.33 14.73 -3.79
N SER A 21 16.59 14.51 -3.41
CA SER A 21 17.31 13.26 -3.69
C SER A 21 16.70 12.06 -2.96
N GLU A 22 16.27 12.25 -1.71
CA GLU A 22 15.61 11.20 -0.93
C GLU A 22 14.22 10.88 -1.48
N ASP A 23 13.47 11.89 -1.93
CA ASP A 23 12.17 11.66 -2.58
C ASP A 23 12.28 10.85 -3.87
N ILE A 24 13.31 11.11 -4.69
CA ILE A 24 13.59 10.34 -5.90
C ILE A 24 13.96 8.88 -5.55
N GLY A 25 14.84 8.69 -4.57
CA GLY A 25 15.26 7.37 -4.10
C GLY A 25 14.10 6.54 -3.55
N LEU A 26 13.24 7.17 -2.72
CA LEU A 26 12.01 6.55 -2.24
C LEU A 26 11.03 6.27 -3.37
N GLY A 27 10.85 7.20 -4.31
CA GLY A 27 9.93 7.05 -5.43
C GLY A 27 10.13 5.76 -6.24
N SER A 28 11.39 5.31 -6.39
CA SER A 28 11.71 4.08 -7.13
C SER A 28 11.57 2.79 -6.32
N ASN A 29 11.46 2.90 -4.99
CA ASN A 29 11.57 1.78 -4.04
C ASN A 29 10.44 1.70 -3.01
N ARG A 30 9.45 2.58 -3.08
CA ARG A 30 8.31 2.61 -2.15
C ARG A 30 7.50 1.31 -2.17
N ASP A 31 7.48 0.59 -3.30
CA ASP A 31 6.87 -0.74 -3.41
C ASP A 31 7.57 -1.85 -2.62
N GLN A 32 8.70 -1.54 -1.98
CA GLN A 32 9.35 -2.45 -1.06
C GLN A 32 8.75 -2.39 0.35
N ILE A 33 7.89 -1.42 0.65
CA ILE A 33 7.16 -1.32 1.92
C ILE A 33 5.71 -1.75 1.70
N GLU A 34 5.20 -2.57 2.62
CA GLU A 34 3.79 -2.92 2.71
C GLU A 34 3.26 -2.58 4.11
N ALA A 35 2.06 -2.05 4.22
CA ALA A 35 1.39 -1.80 5.49
C ALA A 35 0.08 -2.59 5.58
N ILE A 36 -0.11 -3.31 6.68
CA ILE A 36 -1.21 -4.24 6.91
C ILE A 36 -1.92 -3.85 8.21
N GLY A 37 -3.14 -3.36 8.08
CA GLY A 37 -4.01 -3.10 9.21
C GLY A 37 -4.74 -4.36 9.65
N LEU A 38 -4.70 -4.67 10.93
CA LEU A 38 -5.43 -5.77 11.54
C LEU A 38 -6.59 -5.24 12.39
N GLU A 39 -7.69 -6.00 12.46
CA GLU A 39 -8.87 -5.63 13.24
C GLU A 39 -9.48 -6.80 14.01
N GLY A 40 -10.23 -6.45 15.06
CA GLY A 40 -11.01 -7.38 15.87
C GLY A 40 -10.16 -8.19 16.84
N HIS A 41 -10.64 -9.39 17.19
CA HIS A 41 -9.94 -10.29 18.10
C HIS A 41 -9.02 -11.23 17.32
N LEU A 42 -7.72 -11.20 17.63
CA LEU A 42 -6.73 -12.10 17.06
C LEU A 42 -6.79 -13.45 17.79
N ALA A 43 -7.30 -14.44 17.09
CA ALA A 43 -7.35 -15.82 17.54
C ALA A 43 -6.73 -16.76 16.49
N GLU A 44 -6.69 -18.05 16.79
CA GLU A 44 -5.95 -19.00 15.98
C GLU A 44 -6.44 -19.09 14.53
N GLY A 45 -7.74 -19.31 14.33
CA GLY A 45 -8.34 -19.44 13.01
C GLY A 45 -8.06 -18.23 12.09
N PRO A 46 -8.35 -16.99 12.52
CA PRO A 46 -8.05 -15.80 11.73
C PRO A 46 -6.56 -15.62 11.39
N MET A 47 -5.67 -15.93 12.34
CA MET A 47 -4.22 -15.82 12.14
C MET A 47 -3.67 -16.86 11.16
N ILE A 48 -4.22 -18.07 11.10
CA ILE A 48 -3.89 -19.06 10.05
C ILE A 48 -4.25 -18.51 8.67
N LYS A 49 -5.44 -17.91 8.53
CA LYS A 49 -5.87 -17.30 7.26
C LYS A 49 -4.95 -16.14 6.84
N LEU A 50 -4.58 -15.28 7.78
CA LEU A 50 -3.63 -14.19 7.56
C LEU A 50 -2.25 -14.71 7.13
N SER A 51 -1.70 -15.70 7.85
CA SER A 51 -0.39 -16.27 7.50
C SER A 51 -0.39 -16.89 6.10
N ARG A 52 -1.44 -17.63 5.74
CA ARG A 52 -1.58 -18.19 4.39
C ARG A 52 -1.66 -17.10 3.33
N TYR A 53 -2.47 -16.07 3.58
CA TYR A 53 -2.59 -14.92 2.70
C TYR A 53 -1.23 -14.24 2.47
N LEU A 54 -0.50 -13.91 3.54
CA LEU A 54 0.77 -13.20 3.44
C LEU A 54 1.86 -14.02 2.77
N ARG A 55 1.94 -15.32 3.04
CA ARG A 55 2.87 -16.22 2.33
C ARG A 55 2.60 -16.25 0.83
N GLN A 56 1.34 -16.23 0.41
CA GLN A 56 0.99 -16.18 -1.01
C GLN A 56 1.32 -14.81 -1.61
N TYR A 57 1.09 -13.73 -0.88
CA TYR A 57 1.41 -12.36 -1.27
C TYR A 57 2.91 -12.19 -1.52
N VAL A 58 3.75 -12.49 -0.52
CA VAL A 58 5.21 -12.29 -0.63
C VAL A 58 5.87 -13.22 -1.66
N ARG A 59 5.21 -14.33 -2.02
CA ARG A 59 5.66 -15.19 -3.14
C ARG A 59 5.47 -14.51 -4.50
N ARG A 60 4.41 -13.72 -4.66
CA ARG A 60 4.11 -12.98 -5.88
C ARG A 60 4.87 -11.65 -5.94
N ASN A 61 5.02 -11.00 -4.79
CA ASN A 61 5.64 -9.68 -4.67
C ASN A 61 7.06 -9.80 -4.10
N ARG A 62 8.02 -10.10 -5.00
CA ARG A 62 9.42 -10.34 -4.61
C ARG A 62 10.20 -9.08 -4.25
N ARG A 63 9.65 -7.88 -4.48
CA ARG A 63 10.28 -6.60 -4.13
C ARG A 63 10.06 -6.20 -2.68
N VAL A 64 9.05 -6.73 -2.00
CA VAL A 64 8.77 -6.42 -0.59
C VAL A 64 9.99 -6.71 0.28
N ARG A 65 10.38 -5.72 1.09
CA ARG A 65 11.47 -5.80 2.07
C ARG A 65 11.03 -5.38 3.47
N TYR A 66 9.96 -4.60 3.59
CA TYR A 66 9.44 -4.11 4.86
C TYR A 66 7.95 -4.38 4.93
N MET A 67 7.48 -4.87 6.06
CA MET A 67 6.06 -5.17 6.28
C MET A 67 5.63 -4.65 7.63
N ILE A 68 4.82 -3.59 7.64
CA ILE A 68 4.34 -2.90 8.83
C ILE A 68 2.98 -3.50 9.20
N PHE A 69 2.86 -4.05 10.40
CA PHE A 69 1.61 -4.54 10.97
C PHE A 69 1.04 -3.49 11.92
N ASP A 70 -0.16 -3.01 11.63
CA ASP A 70 -0.87 -2.01 12.43
C ASP A 70 -1.98 -2.68 13.25
N PHE A 71 -1.85 -2.61 14.57
CA PHE A 71 -2.77 -3.21 15.54
C PHE A 71 -3.80 -2.23 16.10
N ARG A 72 -3.91 -1.01 15.55
CA ARG A 72 -4.82 0.04 16.07
C ARG A 72 -6.27 -0.40 16.22
N PHE A 73 -6.76 -1.30 15.38
CA PHE A 73 -8.14 -1.79 15.41
C PHE A 73 -8.28 -3.18 16.04
N VAL A 74 -7.21 -3.70 16.64
CA VAL A 74 -7.22 -4.97 17.35
C VAL A 74 -7.76 -4.75 18.75
N GLN A 75 -8.82 -5.48 19.08
CA GLN A 75 -9.54 -5.37 20.36
C GLN A 75 -9.00 -6.35 21.41
N GLY A 76 -8.25 -7.36 20.98
CA GLY A 76 -7.70 -8.36 21.86
C GLY A 76 -6.89 -9.40 21.11
N THR A 77 -5.94 -10.00 21.80
CA THR A 77 -5.11 -11.11 21.32
C THR A 77 -5.03 -12.18 22.38
N ASN A 78 -4.66 -13.40 22.00
CA ASN A 78 -4.31 -14.46 22.93
C ASN A 78 -2.90 -14.99 22.65
N ALA A 79 -2.39 -15.81 23.57
CA ALA A 79 -1.04 -16.35 23.46
C ALA A 79 -0.82 -17.16 22.16
N SER A 80 -1.84 -17.87 21.66
CA SER A 80 -1.72 -18.63 20.41
C SER A 80 -1.62 -17.73 19.18
N ALA A 81 -2.32 -16.59 19.15
CA ALA A 81 -2.17 -15.58 18.10
C ALA A 81 -0.77 -14.96 18.12
N CYS A 82 -0.24 -14.59 19.29
CA CYS A 82 1.13 -14.06 19.42
C CYS A 82 2.19 -15.10 18.99
N ALA A 83 2.03 -16.37 19.38
CA ALA A 83 2.91 -17.45 18.94
C ALA A 83 2.91 -17.61 17.41
N MET A 84 1.77 -17.42 16.76
CA MET A 84 1.68 -17.46 15.30
C MET A 84 2.22 -16.22 14.62
N LEU A 85 2.08 -15.04 15.21
CA LEU A 85 2.76 -13.83 14.74
C LEU A 85 4.27 -14.02 14.76
N SER A 86 4.83 -14.62 15.82
CA SER A 86 6.27 -14.96 15.87
C SER A 86 6.68 -15.99 14.81
N LYS A 87 5.84 -17.01 14.54
CA LYS A 87 6.10 -17.94 13.41
C LYS A 87 6.04 -17.24 12.05
N LEU A 88 5.13 -16.29 11.89
CA LEU A 88 5.02 -15.48 10.67
C LEU A 88 6.24 -14.56 10.52
N ASP A 89 6.69 -13.90 11.60
CA ASP A 89 7.91 -13.08 11.64
C ASP A 89 9.10 -13.86 11.10
N LYS A 90 9.34 -15.05 11.66
CA LYS A 90 10.44 -15.93 11.22
C LYS A 90 10.31 -16.28 9.74
N ALA A 91 9.11 -16.63 9.28
CA ALA A 91 8.89 -16.95 7.86
C ALA A 91 9.08 -15.75 6.91
N LEU A 92 8.87 -14.51 7.39
CA LEU A 92 9.17 -13.29 6.66
C LEU A 92 10.68 -12.98 6.68
N ALA A 93 11.32 -13.14 7.84
CA ALA A 93 12.75 -12.97 8.01
C ALA A 93 13.57 -13.94 7.15
N ASP A 94 13.14 -15.20 7.02
CA ASP A 94 13.72 -16.22 6.11
C ASP A 94 13.68 -15.78 4.62
N ARG A 95 12.84 -14.78 4.29
CA ARG A 95 12.72 -14.18 2.96
C ARG A 95 13.35 -12.79 2.88
N HIS A 96 14.11 -12.39 3.90
CA HIS A 96 14.69 -11.06 4.04
C HIS A 96 13.64 -9.92 4.06
N ILE A 97 12.45 -10.22 4.60
CA ILE A 97 11.40 -9.22 4.84
C ILE A 97 11.44 -8.83 6.31
N HIS A 98 11.64 -7.55 6.58
CA HIS A 98 11.67 -6.97 7.91
C HIS A 98 10.25 -6.62 8.35
N ALA A 99 9.69 -7.41 9.27
CA ALA A 99 8.40 -7.13 9.87
C ALA A 99 8.54 -6.11 11.01
N VAL A 100 7.63 -5.15 11.06
CA VAL A 100 7.54 -4.13 12.11
C VAL A 100 6.12 -4.12 12.64
N TYR A 101 5.95 -3.94 13.95
CA TYR A 101 4.66 -4.03 14.61
C TYR A 101 4.33 -2.71 15.31
N THR A 102 3.15 -2.16 15.06
CA THR A 102 2.78 -0.78 15.45
C THR A 102 1.43 -0.74 16.15
N ASN A 103 1.21 0.31 16.94
CA ASN A 103 0.00 0.51 17.74
C ASN A 103 -0.31 -0.70 18.63
N ILE A 104 0.74 -1.33 19.18
CA ILE A 104 0.58 -2.48 20.06
C ILE A 104 0.38 -2.00 21.50
N GLU A 105 -0.57 -2.60 22.22
CA GLU A 105 -0.73 -2.41 23.65
C GLU A 105 0.35 -3.15 24.46
N ALA A 106 0.76 -2.58 25.60
CA ALA A 106 1.86 -3.10 26.42
C ALA A 106 1.78 -4.60 26.74
N GLN A 107 0.59 -5.12 27.03
CA GLN A 107 0.39 -6.55 27.32
C GLN A 107 0.70 -7.43 26.09
N MET A 108 0.24 -7.01 24.91
CA MET A 108 0.52 -7.71 23.66
C MET A 108 1.99 -7.58 23.28
N ALA A 109 2.60 -6.41 23.48
CA ALA A 109 4.02 -6.19 23.24
C ALA A 109 4.88 -7.13 24.10
N ALA A 110 4.58 -7.23 25.40
CA ALA A 110 5.23 -8.19 26.31
C ALA A 110 5.08 -9.65 25.84
N ALA A 111 3.90 -10.03 25.36
CA ALA A 111 3.67 -11.37 24.82
C ALA A 111 4.47 -11.63 23.53
N LEU A 112 4.50 -10.68 22.59
CA LEU A 112 5.29 -10.82 21.35
C LEU A 112 6.79 -10.98 21.64
N ARG A 113 7.31 -10.19 22.59
CA ARG A 113 8.69 -10.29 23.07
C ARG A 113 9.00 -11.65 23.68
N SER A 114 8.10 -12.20 24.52
CA SER A 114 8.29 -13.52 25.11
C SER A 114 8.29 -14.66 24.07
N PHE A 115 7.65 -14.45 22.91
CA PHE A 115 7.74 -15.33 21.74
C PHE A 115 8.93 -15.03 20.80
N GLY A 116 9.82 -14.11 21.17
CA GLY A 116 11.09 -13.85 20.50
C GLY A 116 11.06 -12.77 19.41
N ILE A 117 10.02 -11.92 19.36
CA ILE A 117 10.05 -10.72 18.50
C ILE A 117 10.94 -9.66 19.15
N CYS A 118 11.85 -9.08 18.37
CA CYS A 118 12.84 -8.12 18.85
C CYS A 118 12.21 -6.77 19.23
N GLU A 119 12.76 -6.14 20.28
CA GLU A 119 12.30 -4.86 20.82
C GLU A 119 12.29 -3.73 19.78
N ASP A 120 13.34 -3.67 18.94
CA ASP A 120 13.55 -2.65 17.92
C ASP A 120 12.50 -2.67 16.79
N ARG A 121 11.62 -3.68 16.78
CA ARG A 121 10.55 -3.84 15.80
C ARG A 121 9.17 -3.59 16.38
N VAL A 122 9.07 -3.31 17.67
CA VAL A 122 7.80 -3.14 18.38
C VAL A 122 7.62 -1.67 18.75
N PHE A 123 6.67 -1.03 18.07
CA PHE A 123 6.29 0.36 18.29
C PHE A 123 4.97 0.36 19.07
N GLU A 124 5.08 0.49 20.39
CA GLU A 124 3.93 0.55 21.28
C GLU A 124 3.06 1.79 20.99
N HIS A 125 1.79 1.70 21.36
CA HIS A 125 0.88 2.84 21.26
C HIS A 125 1.26 3.92 22.28
N ASP A 126 1.78 5.06 21.80
CA ASP A 126 1.95 6.26 22.60
C ASP A 126 0.71 7.16 22.46
N SER A 127 0.03 7.41 23.58
CA SER A 127 -1.14 8.29 23.64
C SER A 127 -0.79 9.77 23.57
N THR A 128 0.51 10.13 23.68
CA THR A 128 0.99 11.49 23.88
C THR A 128 1.76 12.07 22.70
N CYS A 129 2.14 11.28 21.70
CA CYS A 129 2.90 11.77 20.54
C CYS A 129 2.73 10.95 19.27
N THR A 130 3.27 11.49 18.16
CA THR A 130 3.30 10.96 16.77
C THR A 130 2.94 9.49 16.66
N SER A 131 1.89 9.19 15.87
CA SER A 131 1.40 7.82 15.65
C SER A 131 2.55 6.83 15.44
N SER A 132 2.60 5.79 16.28
CA SER A 132 3.61 4.72 16.24
C SER A 132 3.79 4.13 14.82
N PHE A 133 2.72 4.11 14.03
CA PHE A 133 2.73 3.72 12.62
C PHE A 133 3.64 4.62 11.77
N MET A 134 3.58 5.93 11.97
CA MET A 134 4.36 6.91 11.22
C MET A 134 5.84 6.85 11.57
N LEU A 135 6.16 6.53 12.83
CA LEU A 135 7.54 6.28 13.27
C LEU A 135 8.11 5.02 12.61
N ALA A 136 7.34 3.93 12.58
CA ALA A 136 7.75 2.71 11.89
C ALA A 136 7.90 2.91 10.38
N LEU A 137 6.98 3.65 9.75
CA LEU A 137 7.06 3.98 8.32
C LEU A 137 8.31 4.80 8.01
N LYS A 138 8.60 5.81 8.83
CA LYS A 138 9.84 6.59 8.74
C LYS A 138 11.07 5.68 8.84
N ASP A 139 11.12 4.79 9.83
CA ASP A 139 12.25 3.86 10.01
C ASP A 139 12.44 2.95 8.78
N CYS A 140 11.35 2.46 8.20
CA CYS A 140 11.41 1.65 6.98
C CYS A 140 11.94 2.47 5.78
N GLU A 141 11.44 3.69 5.58
CA GLU A 141 11.90 4.61 4.53
C GLU A 141 13.39 4.96 4.71
N ASP A 142 13.84 5.25 5.93
CA ASP A 142 15.24 5.58 6.23
C ASP A 142 16.16 4.39 5.92
N ARG A 143 15.74 3.16 6.27
CA ARG A 143 16.51 1.95 5.95
C ARG A 143 16.54 1.63 4.46
N LEU A 144 15.50 2.02 3.71
CA LEU A 144 15.51 1.90 2.25
C LEU A 144 16.54 2.84 1.64
N LEU A 145 16.53 4.12 2.04
CA LEU A 145 17.49 5.11 1.55
C LEU A 145 18.93 4.79 1.94
N ALA A 146 19.15 4.31 3.16
CA ALA A 146 20.48 3.92 3.62
C ALA A 146 21.09 2.78 2.78
N LYS A 147 20.27 1.88 2.21
CA LYS A 147 20.75 0.81 1.32
C LYS A 147 21.15 1.33 -0.05
N GLU A 148 20.57 2.43 -0.54
CA GLU A 148 20.99 3.05 -1.80
C GLU A 148 22.34 3.78 -1.66
N GLY A 149 22.66 4.30 -0.46
CA GLY A 149 23.93 4.99 -0.20
C GLY A 149 25.16 4.09 -0.10
N VAL A 150 25.03 2.76 -0.12
CA VAL A 150 26.12 1.79 0.19
C VAL A 150 26.51 0.90 -1.02
N GLY A 151 26.01 1.14 -2.24
CA GLY A 151 26.30 0.29 -3.40
C GLY A 151 26.63 1.02 -4.71
N ASP A 152 27.90 0.90 -5.13
CA ASP A 152 28.52 1.16 -6.45
C ASP A 152 28.66 2.61 -6.97
N SER A 153 29.85 3.17 -6.69
CA SER A 153 30.54 4.05 -7.63
C SER A 153 31.30 3.23 -8.68
N PRO A 154 31.03 3.40 -9.98
CA PRO A 154 32.04 3.36 -11.01
C PRO A 154 32.27 4.76 -11.59
N GLY A 155 33.54 5.01 -11.94
CA GLY A 155 34.10 6.34 -12.16
C GLY A 155 33.53 7.15 -13.33
N ASP A 156 33.79 8.46 -13.21
CA ASP A 156 33.86 9.48 -14.25
C ASP A 156 33.29 9.16 -15.63
N SER A 157 32.16 9.83 -15.94
CA SER A 157 32.07 10.65 -17.15
C SER A 157 31.00 11.72 -16.97
N ALA A 158 31.46 12.96 -16.81
CA ALA A 158 30.68 14.14 -17.03
C ALA A 158 30.17 14.16 -18.48
N ALA A 159 28.89 13.87 -18.69
CA ALA A 159 28.18 14.21 -19.92
C ALA A 159 26.66 14.31 -19.65
N GLY A 160 26.18 15.53 -19.50
CA GLY A 160 24.78 15.90 -19.72
C GLY A 160 23.78 15.43 -18.67
N ALA A 161 23.51 16.31 -17.69
CA ALA A 161 22.27 16.26 -16.92
C ALA A 161 21.07 16.33 -17.88
N ARG A 162 20.54 15.17 -18.30
CA ARG A 162 19.20 15.08 -18.84
C ARG A 162 18.25 15.11 -17.65
N ARG A 163 17.58 16.26 -17.48
CA ARG A 163 16.29 16.36 -16.78
C ARG A 163 15.46 15.10 -17.07
N PRO A 164 14.87 14.41 -16.08
CA PRO A 164 13.67 13.66 -16.38
C PRO A 164 12.64 14.71 -16.82
N ALA A 165 12.29 14.68 -18.10
CA ALA A 165 11.15 15.43 -18.57
C ALA A 165 9.97 15.07 -17.65
N LEU A 166 9.23 16.08 -17.21
CA LEU A 166 7.82 15.91 -16.85
C LEU A 166 7.24 14.94 -17.87
N ALA A 167 6.82 13.75 -17.43
CA ALA A 167 6.42 12.68 -18.33
C ALA A 167 5.50 13.26 -19.40
N GLU A 168 6.00 13.31 -20.63
CA GLU A 168 5.19 13.70 -21.77
C GLU A 168 4.02 12.73 -21.84
N PRO A 169 2.81 13.19 -22.24
CA PRO A 169 1.68 12.31 -22.41
C PRO A 169 2.09 11.11 -23.27
N LEU A 170 1.96 9.91 -22.70
CA LEU A 170 2.25 8.65 -23.40
C LEU A 170 1.54 8.67 -24.76
N ALA A 171 2.28 8.33 -25.81
CA ALA A 171 1.74 8.29 -27.16
C ALA A 171 0.54 7.32 -27.21
N PRO A 172 -0.46 7.55 -28.08
CA PRO A 172 -1.61 6.66 -28.26
C PRO A 172 -1.23 5.17 -28.44
N GLU A 173 -0.02 4.93 -28.92
CA GLU A 173 0.60 3.63 -29.20
C GLU A 173 0.81 2.77 -27.94
N ASP A 174 0.98 3.38 -26.76
CA ASP A 174 1.16 2.65 -25.49
C ASP A 174 -0.18 2.20 -24.88
N ILE A 175 -1.29 2.80 -25.31
CA ILE A 175 -2.64 2.40 -24.88
C ILE A 175 -3.00 1.03 -25.47
N GLU A 176 -2.64 0.76 -26.74
CA GLU A 176 -3.02 -0.49 -27.42
C GLU A 176 -2.32 -1.74 -26.85
N ARG A 177 -1.11 -1.60 -26.28
CA ARG A 177 -0.37 -2.73 -25.69
C ARG A 177 -0.95 -3.22 -24.37
N ASP A 178 -1.57 -2.34 -23.59
CA ASP A 178 -2.09 -2.66 -22.25
C ASP A 178 -3.56 -3.13 -22.26
N ILE A 179 -4.29 -2.95 -23.36
CA ILE A 179 -5.70 -3.35 -23.49
C ILE A 179 -5.94 -4.82 -23.14
N PRO A 180 -5.16 -5.80 -23.63
CA PRO A 180 -5.42 -7.22 -23.33
C PRO A 180 -5.29 -7.55 -21.83
N ILE A 181 -4.35 -6.89 -21.15
CA ILE A 181 -4.13 -7.05 -19.71
C ILE A 181 -5.28 -6.38 -18.95
N PHE A 182 -5.64 -5.16 -19.33
CA PHE A 182 -6.78 -4.45 -18.75
C PHE A 182 -8.09 -5.26 -18.86
N ILE A 183 -8.42 -5.76 -20.05
CA ILE A 183 -9.62 -6.57 -20.31
C ILE A 183 -9.64 -7.83 -19.45
N ALA A 184 -8.50 -8.51 -19.29
CA ALA A 184 -8.41 -9.70 -18.46
C ALA A 184 -8.68 -9.41 -16.97
N ASN A 185 -8.13 -8.32 -16.44
CA ASN A 185 -8.33 -7.94 -15.04
C ASN A 185 -9.76 -7.40 -14.79
N LEU A 186 -10.32 -6.67 -15.75
CA LEU A 186 -11.70 -6.19 -15.66
C LEU A 186 -12.71 -7.35 -15.72
N ALA A 187 -12.43 -8.39 -16.51
CA ALA A 187 -13.24 -9.61 -16.56
C ALA A 187 -13.23 -10.35 -15.22
N GLU A 188 -12.06 -10.46 -14.59
CA GLU A 188 -11.93 -11.04 -13.25
C GLU A 188 -12.67 -10.21 -12.19
N PHE A 189 -12.51 -8.88 -12.22
CA PHE A 189 -13.15 -7.96 -11.27
C PHE A 189 -14.68 -7.97 -11.36
N LEU A 190 -15.24 -7.90 -12.57
CA LEU A 190 -16.70 -7.90 -12.79
C LEU A 190 -17.31 -9.32 -12.82
N MET A 191 -16.50 -10.37 -12.64
CA MET A 191 -16.92 -11.78 -12.78
C MET A 191 -17.63 -12.08 -14.12
N CYS A 192 -17.09 -11.52 -15.20
CA CYS A 192 -17.63 -11.64 -16.56
C CYS A 192 -16.66 -12.39 -17.49
N THR A 193 -17.14 -12.84 -18.65
CA THR A 193 -16.26 -13.37 -19.69
C THR A 193 -15.54 -12.24 -20.43
N LYS A 194 -14.43 -12.56 -21.11
CA LYS A 194 -13.69 -11.56 -21.90
C LYS A 194 -14.55 -10.98 -23.02
N GLU A 195 -15.40 -11.80 -23.64
CA GLU A 195 -16.34 -11.37 -24.70
C GLU A 195 -17.36 -10.36 -24.17
N GLN A 196 -17.85 -10.57 -22.94
CA GLN A 196 -18.74 -9.62 -22.27
C GLN A 196 -18.02 -8.30 -21.98
N ILE A 197 -16.75 -8.35 -21.54
CA ILE A 197 -15.97 -7.13 -21.33
C ILE A 197 -15.64 -6.42 -22.65
N HIS A 198 -15.35 -7.14 -23.73
CA HIS A 198 -15.17 -6.53 -25.05
C HIS A 198 -16.45 -5.84 -25.54
N SER A 199 -17.60 -6.46 -25.31
CA SER A 199 -18.91 -5.88 -25.63
C SER A 199 -19.18 -4.64 -24.78
N PHE A 200 -18.88 -4.70 -23.48
CA PHE A 200 -18.95 -3.56 -22.57
C PHE A 200 -18.01 -2.43 -22.99
N ALA A 201 -16.79 -2.78 -23.42
CA ALA A 201 -15.80 -1.82 -23.88
C ALA A 201 -16.25 -1.09 -25.15
N ALA A 202 -16.99 -1.76 -26.03
CA ALA A 202 -17.54 -1.17 -27.25
C ALA A 202 -18.70 -0.18 -26.99
N LEU A 203 -19.34 -0.20 -25.81
CA LEU A 203 -20.47 0.67 -25.48
C LEU A 203 -20.06 2.07 -25.00
N GLY A 204 -18.76 2.37 -24.87
CA GLY A 204 -18.30 3.64 -24.35
C GLY A 204 -16.89 4.03 -24.78
N SER A 205 -16.48 5.24 -24.39
CA SER A 205 -15.12 5.75 -24.60
C SER A 205 -14.26 5.50 -23.36
N TRP A 206 -13.10 4.88 -23.56
CA TRP A 206 -12.16 4.57 -22.49
C TRP A 206 -11.01 5.56 -22.50
N SER A 207 -10.65 6.07 -21.31
CA SER A 207 -9.51 6.96 -21.16
C SER A 207 -8.71 6.57 -19.93
N ARG A 208 -7.40 6.41 -20.10
CA ARG A 208 -6.47 6.27 -18.98
C ARG A 208 -6.30 7.63 -18.32
N ARG A 209 -6.33 7.67 -16.99
CA ARG A 209 -6.05 8.89 -16.22
C ARG A 209 -4.68 8.78 -15.57
N ASN A 210 -3.96 9.90 -15.56
CA ASN A 210 -2.66 9.99 -14.92
C ASN A 210 -2.83 10.20 -13.41
N ALA A 211 -1.78 9.87 -12.66
CA ALA A 211 -1.72 10.18 -11.22
C ALA A 211 -1.98 11.68 -11.00
N GLY A 212 -2.76 12.01 -9.96
CA GLY A 212 -3.16 13.38 -9.65
C GLY A 212 -4.32 13.92 -10.49
N HIS A 213 -4.89 13.16 -11.43
CA HIS A 213 -6.08 13.58 -12.14
C HIS A 213 -7.31 13.55 -11.23
N MET A 214 -7.97 14.70 -11.07
CA MET A 214 -9.20 14.81 -10.31
C MET A 214 -10.36 14.17 -11.09
N LEU A 215 -10.92 13.09 -10.57
CA LEU A 215 -12.02 12.35 -11.21
C LEU A 215 -13.38 13.04 -11.03
N ALA A 216 -13.60 13.61 -9.84
CA ALA A 216 -14.80 14.37 -9.50
C ALA A 216 -14.46 15.40 -8.40
N SER A 217 -15.27 16.46 -8.33
CA SER A 217 -15.19 17.46 -7.25
C SER A 217 -16.55 17.59 -6.58
N GLN A 218 -16.56 17.96 -5.30
CA GLN A 218 -17.78 18.18 -4.55
C GLN A 218 -18.72 19.17 -5.26
N GLY A 219 -20.00 18.81 -5.36
CA GLY A 219 -21.03 19.64 -5.99
C GLY A 219 -21.04 19.63 -7.52
N GLN A 220 -20.12 18.90 -8.18
CA GLN A 220 -20.19 18.67 -9.62
C GLN A 220 -20.73 17.28 -9.94
N GLY A 221 -21.88 17.24 -10.62
CA GLY A 221 -22.37 15.99 -11.23
C GLY A 221 -21.51 15.62 -12.43
N THR A 222 -21.17 14.35 -12.57
CA THR A 222 -20.48 13.81 -13.74
C THR A 222 -21.32 12.67 -14.34
N ARG A 223 -21.27 12.54 -15.66
CA ARG A 223 -21.88 11.41 -16.39
C ARG A 223 -20.86 10.29 -16.66
N ALA A 224 -19.63 10.47 -16.18
CA ALA A 224 -18.55 9.51 -16.38
C ALA A 224 -18.49 8.52 -15.21
N MET A 225 -18.53 7.24 -15.55
CA MET A 225 -18.25 6.15 -14.61
C MET A 225 -16.75 5.89 -14.62
N HIS A 226 -16.11 5.93 -13.44
CA HIS A 226 -14.69 5.64 -13.30
C HIS A 226 -14.51 4.27 -12.65
N ILE A 227 -13.73 3.40 -13.28
CA ILE A 227 -13.46 2.05 -12.78
C ILE A 227 -11.98 1.98 -12.41
N GLY A 228 -11.71 1.85 -11.11
CA GLY A 228 -10.37 1.57 -10.60
C GLY A 228 -10.14 0.07 -10.56
N VAL A 229 -9.36 -0.45 -11.50
CA VAL A 229 -9.03 -1.88 -11.56
C VAL A 229 -7.93 -2.19 -10.54
N PRO A 230 -8.12 -3.15 -9.61
CA PRO A 230 -7.14 -3.44 -8.58
C PRO A 230 -5.80 -3.89 -9.18
N GLY A 231 -4.70 -3.34 -8.67
CA GLY A 231 -3.35 -3.58 -9.18
C GLY A 231 -2.95 -2.76 -10.42
N PHE A 232 -3.87 -1.97 -10.99
CA PHE A 232 -3.62 -1.12 -12.17
C PHE A 232 -4.01 0.35 -11.99
N SER A 233 -4.84 0.64 -10.99
CA SER A 233 -5.33 1.98 -10.73
C SER A 233 -5.28 2.27 -9.23
N GLU A 234 -4.86 3.49 -8.89
CA GLU A 234 -4.95 4.04 -7.55
C GLU A 234 -6.01 5.14 -7.58
N VAL A 235 -6.98 5.04 -6.67
CA VAL A 235 -7.96 6.10 -6.45
C VAL A 235 -7.82 6.54 -5.01
N ILE A 236 -7.63 7.84 -4.85
CA ILE A 236 -7.60 8.51 -3.56
C ILE A 236 -8.89 9.31 -3.45
N GLU A 237 -9.76 8.92 -2.53
CA GLU A 237 -10.87 9.77 -2.13
C GLU A 237 -10.36 10.80 -1.11
N THR A 238 -10.63 12.08 -1.37
CA THR A 238 -10.33 13.19 -0.44
C THR A 238 -11.65 13.78 0.01
N ILE A 239 -12.00 13.59 1.29
CA ILE A 239 -13.22 14.16 1.86
C ILE A 239 -12.86 15.44 2.61
N ASP A 240 -13.35 16.57 2.11
CA ASP A 240 -13.30 17.85 2.80
C ASP A 240 -14.57 18.02 3.64
N VAL A 241 -14.48 17.71 4.94
CA VAL A 241 -15.54 18.05 5.89
C VAL A 241 -15.21 19.40 6.48
N GLY A 242 -16.03 20.41 6.15
CA GLY A 242 -15.79 21.84 6.38
C GLY A 242 -15.62 22.32 7.83
N GLN A 243 -15.35 21.43 8.79
CA GLN A 243 -14.93 21.76 10.16
C GLN A 243 -13.81 20.86 10.72
N SER A 244 -13.13 20.07 9.89
CA SER A 244 -12.00 19.28 10.35
C SER A 244 -10.72 20.12 10.39
N THR A 245 -10.20 20.39 11.58
CA THR A 245 -8.85 20.95 11.80
C THR A 245 -7.75 19.89 11.63
N GLY A 246 -8.03 18.82 10.90
CA GLY A 246 -7.13 17.68 10.66
C GLY A 246 -6.86 17.47 9.16
N PRO A 247 -5.82 16.68 8.81
CA PRO A 247 -5.52 16.36 7.42
C PRO A 247 -6.68 15.60 6.77
N SER A 248 -6.86 15.80 5.46
CA SER A 248 -7.92 15.15 4.68
C SER A 248 -7.93 13.64 4.90
N HIS A 249 -9.14 13.08 5.05
CA HIS A 249 -9.30 11.63 5.13
C HIS A 249 -8.97 11.02 3.76
N LEU A 250 -7.96 10.16 3.72
CA LEU A 250 -7.53 9.43 2.54
C LEU A 250 -8.03 7.99 2.65
N VAL A 251 -8.87 7.58 1.71
CA VAL A 251 -9.33 6.18 1.58
C VAL A 251 -8.66 5.57 0.36
N SER A 252 -7.74 4.63 0.60
CA SER A 252 -7.12 3.80 -0.46
C SER A 252 -7.96 2.54 -0.69
N VAL A 253 -8.15 2.20 -1.96
CA VAL A 253 -8.99 1.08 -2.42
C VAL A 253 -8.18 -0.05 -3.08
N GLU A 254 -6.87 -0.08 -2.86
CA GLU A 254 -5.89 -0.92 -3.56
C GLU A 254 -6.22 -2.43 -3.68
N ARG A 255 -7.02 -2.99 -2.76
CA ARG A 255 -7.13 -4.46 -2.61
C ARG A 255 -8.40 -5.13 -3.11
N PHE A 256 -9.49 -4.39 -3.31
CA PHE A 256 -10.75 -4.99 -3.74
C PHE A 256 -11.17 -4.56 -5.13
N GLY A 257 -10.45 -3.60 -5.72
CA GLY A 257 -10.99 -2.82 -6.84
C GLY A 257 -12.07 -1.90 -6.31
N VAL A 258 -12.21 -0.74 -6.93
CA VAL A 258 -13.34 0.11 -6.61
C VAL A 258 -13.99 0.56 -7.90
N LEU A 259 -15.31 0.44 -7.90
CA LEU A 259 -16.15 1.11 -8.86
C LEU A 259 -16.40 2.50 -8.26
N VAL A 260 -15.69 3.51 -8.77
CA VAL A 260 -15.98 4.91 -8.43
C VAL A 260 -17.09 5.36 -9.36
N ALA A 261 -18.32 5.02 -9.00
CA ALA A 261 -19.46 5.71 -9.57
C ALA A 261 -19.60 7.02 -8.81
N ALA A 262 -19.22 8.13 -9.45
CA ALA A 262 -19.79 9.40 -9.04
C ALA A 262 -21.29 9.34 -9.39
N GLU A 263 -22.13 9.61 -8.40
CA GLU A 263 -23.58 9.44 -8.45
C GLU A 263 -24.19 10.13 -9.68
N CYS A 264 -24.95 9.37 -10.47
CA CYS A 264 -25.85 9.93 -11.47
C CYS A 264 -27.06 10.52 -10.74
N VAL A 265 -27.31 11.81 -10.94
CA VAL A 265 -28.61 12.45 -10.62
C VAL A 265 -29.70 11.88 -11.53
#